data_AF-A0A9E1KLE9-F1
#
_entry.id   AF-A0A9E1KLE9-F1
#
_cell.length_a   1.000
_cell.length_b   1.000
_cell.length_c   1.000
_cell.angle_alpha   90.00
_cell.angle_beta   90.00
_cell.angle_gamma   90.00
#
_symmetry.space_group_name_H-M   'P 1'
#
loop_
_entity.id
_entity.type
_entity.pdbx_description
1 polymer ?
#
loop_
_entity_poly.entity_id
_entity_poly.type
_entity_poly.pdbx_seq_one_letter_code
_entity_poly.pdbx_strand_id
1 'polypeptide(L)'
;MKDMVLHRNGIGWAFALALLLVLPAFVSASPAPEAELVAESVASGFPPAPQLEAKDYPQIAGLNSRIIVWVAAQLHLWLAAFVLAVPIFVFIIEAIGMKTREKRYDDMAYEFIKISITAYSLTAVVGGILAFSLFGLYPHLMQYLTTIFKESMLSYAFLFLAESVTLYVYYYGWHWLQGGNRKWVHLTLGLLLNAVGTLLMFLANAWLTFMMSPAAVDAAGVFSGDTWGAIHNFLWNPINLHRVIANVAYGGSIVGAYAAFKFLSATTAQEKAHYDWVGYTANFIAIVALLPLPFAGYYLTAEIYAYSQQMGITLMGGVF
;
A
#
# COMPACT_ATOMS: atom_id res chain seq x y z
N MET A 1 85.06 -39.29 -21.31
CA MET A 1 84.79 -38.89 -22.71
C MET A 1 83.61 -37.93 -22.68
N LYS A 2 83.89 -36.65 -22.97
CA LYS A 2 83.05 -35.57 -23.54
C LYS A 2 81.57 -35.52 -23.11
N ASP A 3 81.20 -34.49 -22.33
CA ASP A 3 80.51 -33.25 -22.78
C ASP A 3 79.04 -33.54 -23.18
N MET A 4 78.00 -32.82 -22.75
CA MET A 4 77.90 -31.38 -22.57
C MET A 4 76.58 -31.03 -21.86
N VAL A 5 76.64 -29.88 -21.17
CA VAL A 5 75.66 -29.21 -20.31
C VAL A 5 74.55 -28.51 -21.11
N LEU A 6 73.44 -28.20 -20.39
CA LEU A 6 72.53 -27.02 -20.49
C LEU A 6 71.08 -27.38 -20.86
N HIS A 7 70.03 -26.68 -20.42
CA HIS A 7 69.66 -25.99 -19.17
C HIS A 7 68.17 -25.59 -19.38
N ARG A 8 67.34 -25.71 -18.34
CA ARG A 8 66.32 -24.73 -17.90
C ARG A 8 65.15 -24.26 -18.81
N ASN A 9 63.99 -24.20 -18.13
CA ASN A 9 62.89 -23.22 -18.22
C ASN A 9 61.66 -23.61 -19.06
N GLY A 10 60.48 -23.46 -18.42
CA GLY A 10 59.23 -23.21 -19.14
C GLY A 10 58.02 -24.06 -18.77
N ILE A 11 57.75 -24.29 -17.47
CA ILE A 11 56.38 -24.61 -17.03
C ILE A 11 55.60 -23.31 -17.12
N GLY A 12 54.81 -23.16 -18.18
CA GLY A 12 53.93 -22.02 -18.37
C GLY A 12 53.34 -22.03 -19.77
N TRP A 13 52.00 -22.04 -19.82
CA TRP A 13 51.17 -21.67 -20.97
C TRP A 13 51.02 -22.71 -22.08
N ALA A 14 50.15 -23.70 -21.86
CA ALA A 14 49.35 -24.33 -22.92
C ALA A 14 48.15 -25.13 -22.35
N PHE A 15 47.34 -24.50 -21.49
CA PHE A 15 45.97 -24.95 -21.21
C PHE A 15 44.99 -23.95 -21.82
N ALA A 16 45.12 -23.73 -23.12
CA ALA A 16 44.28 -22.82 -23.90
C ALA A 16 43.80 -23.56 -25.16
N LEU A 17 42.94 -24.58 -24.99
CA LEU A 17 42.18 -25.21 -26.08
C LEU A 17 41.16 -26.23 -25.55
N ALA A 18 40.31 -25.85 -24.58
CA ALA A 18 39.16 -26.70 -24.19
C ALA A 18 38.04 -25.98 -23.39
N LEU A 19 37.86 -24.66 -23.50
CA LEU A 19 36.80 -23.98 -22.73
C LEU A 19 36.22 -22.76 -23.47
N LEU A 20 35.53 -22.99 -24.60
CA LEU A 20 34.88 -21.91 -25.34
C LEU A 20 33.65 -22.37 -26.14
N LEU A 21 32.85 -23.29 -25.60
CA LEU A 21 31.65 -23.80 -26.30
C LEU A 21 30.41 -24.05 -25.43
N VAL A 22 30.18 -23.27 -24.37
CA VAL A 22 28.82 -23.15 -23.79
C VAL A 22 28.62 -21.73 -23.25
N LEU A 23 28.26 -20.80 -24.14
CA LEU A 23 27.49 -19.61 -23.75
C LEU A 23 26.01 -20.02 -23.83
N PRO A 24 25.16 -19.77 -22.82
CA PRO A 24 23.74 -19.75 -23.09
C PRO A 24 23.51 -18.57 -24.03
N ALA A 25 22.93 -18.85 -25.20
CA ALA A 25 22.40 -17.80 -26.05
C ALA A 25 21.41 -16.98 -25.20
N PHE A 26 21.79 -15.74 -24.89
CA PHE A 26 20.80 -14.71 -24.61
C PHE A 26 19.94 -14.61 -25.87
N VAL A 27 18.82 -15.32 -25.87
CA VAL A 27 17.74 -15.07 -26.81
C VAL A 27 17.24 -13.67 -26.48
N SER A 28 17.71 -12.68 -27.24
CA SER A 28 16.92 -11.47 -27.43
C SER A 28 15.62 -11.94 -28.08
N ALA A 29 14.55 -12.05 -27.29
CA ALA A 29 13.21 -12.11 -27.83
C ALA A 29 13.06 -10.86 -28.69
N SER A 30 13.03 -11.04 -30.01
CA SER A 30 12.67 -9.96 -30.91
C SER A 30 11.23 -9.57 -30.57
N PRO A 31 10.89 -8.28 -30.48
CA PRO A 31 9.51 -7.88 -30.23
C PRO A 31 8.62 -8.54 -31.29
N ALA A 32 7.55 -9.19 -30.83
CA ALA A 32 6.59 -9.80 -31.73
C ALA A 32 6.07 -8.73 -32.72
N PRO A 33 5.91 -9.06 -34.01
CA PRO A 33 5.35 -8.12 -34.97
C PRO A 33 4.01 -7.57 -34.47
N GLU A 34 3.78 -6.28 -34.69
CA GLU A 34 2.61 -5.54 -34.19
C GLU A 34 1.27 -6.22 -34.52
N ALA A 35 1.21 -6.96 -35.63
CA ALA A 35 0.05 -7.75 -36.04
C ALA A 35 -0.26 -8.95 -35.10
N GLU A 36 0.76 -9.58 -34.51
CA GLU A 36 0.61 -10.68 -33.52
C GLU A 36 0.09 -10.14 -32.19
N LEU A 37 0.65 -9.01 -31.72
CA LEU A 37 0.20 -8.31 -30.51
C LEU A 37 -1.29 -7.91 -30.62
N VAL A 38 -1.68 -7.40 -31.79
CA VAL A 38 -3.08 -7.04 -32.07
C VAL A 38 -3.97 -8.29 -32.08
N ALA A 39 -3.54 -9.41 -32.66
CA ALA A 39 -4.31 -10.64 -32.68
C ALA A 39 -4.55 -11.22 -31.27
N GLU A 40 -3.53 -11.25 -30.41
CA GLU A 40 -3.66 -11.68 -29.01
C GLU A 40 -4.52 -10.73 -28.16
N SER A 41 -4.44 -9.43 -28.41
CA SER A 41 -5.30 -8.42 -27.76
C SER A 41 -6.79 -8.57 -28.11
N VAL A 42 -7.09 -8.95 -29.36
CA VAL A 42 -8.47 -9.17 -29.83
C VAL A 42 -9.06 -10.44 -29.24
N ALA A 43 -8.24 -11.46 -28.98
CA ALA A 43 -8.67 -12.71 -28.36
C ALA A 43 -8.91 -12.58 -26.84
N SER A 44 -8.11 -11.78 -26.14
CA SER A 44 -8.24 -11.53 -24.69
C SER A 44 -9.19 -10.39 -24.34
N GLY A 45 -9.44 -9.47 -25.27
CA GLY A 45 -10.25 -8.27 -25.04
C GLY A 45 -9.51 -7.12 -24.32
N PHE A 46 -8.21 -7.27 -24.04
CA PHE A 46 -7.37 -6.25 -23.40
C PHE A 46 -6.23 -5.80 -24.33
N PRO A 47 -5.85 -4.52 -24.33
CA PRO A 47 -4.74 -4.04 -25.15
C PRO A 47 -3.38 -4.53 -24.60
N PRO A 48 -2.34 -4.61 -25.44
CA PRO A 48 -0.98 -4.86 -24.98
C PRO A 48 -0.47 -3.73 -24.08
N ALA A 49 0.51 -4.04 -23.22
CA ALA A 49 1.13 -3.02 -22.40
C ALA A 49 1.87 -2.01 -23.30
N PRO A 50 1.76 -0.70 -23.01
CA PRO A 50 2.39 0.31 -23.84
C PRO A 50 3.92 0.21 -23.76
N GLN A 51 4.59 0.16 -24.90
CA GLN A 51 6.05 0.25 -24.97
C GLN A 51 6.47 1.72 -24.98
N LEU A 52 6.92 2.20 -23.82
CA LEU A 52 7.17 3.63 -23.57
C LEU A 52 8.67 3.92 -23.45
N GLU A 53 9.09 5.02 -24.07
CA GLU A 53 10.40 5.65 -23.88
C GLU A 53 10.28 6.88 -22.96
N ALA A 54 11.41 7.42 -22.50
CA ALA A 54 11.44 8.60 -21.63
C ALA A 54 10.79 9.87 -22.26
N LYS A 55 10.66 9.90 -23.59
CA LYS A 55 10.05 11.00 -24.36
C LYS A 55 8.52 10.99 -24.33
N ASP A 56 7.90 9.84 -24.03
CA ASP A 56 6.44 9.66 -24.04
C ASP A 56 5.80 10.16 -22.73
N TYR A 57 6.63 10.44 -21.72
CA TYR A 57 6.19 11.04 -20.47
C TYR A 57 6.25 12.57 -20.55
N PRO A 58 5.26 13.29 -20.02
CA PRO A 58 5.32 14.74 -19.92
C PRO A 58 6.57 15.20 -19.15
N GLN A 59 7.41 15.99 -19.80
CA GLN A 59 8.60 16.58 -19.20
C GLN A 59 8.34 18.06 -18.89
N ILE A 60 8.35 18.42 -17.61
CA ILE A 60 8.18 19.81 -17.16
C ILE A 60 9.56 20.30 -16.70
N ALA A 61 10.02 21.43 -17.23
CA ALA A 61 11.33 21.98 -16.91
C ALA A 61 11.49 22.20 -15.38
N GLY A 62 12.57 21.65 -14.81
CA GLY A 62 12.87 21.78 -13.38
C GLY A 62 12.09 20.84 -12.44
N LEU A 63 11.20 20.00 -12.97
CA LEU A 63 10.38 19.08 -12.18
C LEU A 63 10.65 17.63 -12.57
N ASN A 64 10.88 16.78 -11.57
CA ASN A 64 11.01 15.34 -11.77
C ASN A 64 9.68 14.66 -11.41
N SER A 65 8.99 14.12 -12.41
CA SER A 65 7.68 13.48 -12.28
C SER A 65 7.66 12.35 -11.24
N ARG A 66 8.75 11.57 -11.13
CA ARG A 66 8.88 10.50 -10.14
C ARG A 66 8.93 11.06 -8.72
N ILE A 67 9.66 12.15 -8.50
CA ILE A 67 9.75 12.79 -7.18
C ILE A 67 8.41 13.38 -6.77
N ILE A 68 7.70 14.04 -7.69
CA ILE A 68 6.36 14.60 -7.43
C ILE A 68 5.40 13.50 -6.97
N VAL A 69 5.30 12.42 -7.76
CA VAL A 69 4.41 11.29 -7.44
C VAL A 69 4.84 10.62 -6.14
N TRP A 70 6.14 10.44 -5.89
CA TRP A 70 6.64 9.87 -4.65
C TRP A 70 6.25 10.70 -3.42
N VAL A 71 6.45 12.02 -3.44
CA VAL A 71 6.08 12.91 -2.33
C VAL A 71 4.56 12.88 -2.10
N ALA A 72 3.77 13.00 -3.16
CA ALA A 72 2.30 12.97 -3.06
C ALA A 72 1.81 11.62 -2.53
N ALA A 73 2.36 10.51 -3.01
CA ALA A 73 2.03 9.17 -2.57
C ALA A 73 2.40 8.95 -1.10
N GLN A 74 3.59 9.39 -0.68
CA GLN A 74 4.05 9.20 0.69
C GLN A 74 3.20 9.98 1.69
N LEU A 75 2.88 11.24 1.39
CA LEU A 75 2.00 12.07 2.21
C LEU A 75 0.59 11.49 2.28
N HIS A 76 0.05 11.05 1.13
CA HIS A 76 -1.27 10.42 1.09
C HIS A 76 -1.29 9.13 1.93
N LEU A 77 -0.27 8.28 1.81
CA LEU A 77 -0.20 7.00 2.53
C LEU A 77 -0.16 7.17 4.05
N TRP A 78 0.62 8.11 4.58
CA TRP A 78 0.66 8.36 6.03
C TRP A 78 -0.67 8.87 6.55
N LEU A 79 -1.30 9.81 5.85
CA LEU A 79 -2.60 10.35 6.24
C LEU A 79 -3.71 9.30 6.10
N ALA A 80 -3.70 8.50 5.03
CA ALA A 80 -4.65 7.42 4.81
C ALA A 80 -4.52 6.30 5.85
N ALA A 81 -3.29 5.95 6.26
CA ALA A 81 -3.06 4.99 7.33
C ALA A 81 -3.68 5.47 8.65
N PHE A 82 -3.51 6.75 8.99
CA PHE A 82 -4.13 7.35 10.17
C PHE A 82 -5.66 7.38 10.09
N VAL A 83 -6.21 7.78 8.93
CA VAL A 83 -7.65 7.85 8.68
C VAL A 83 -8.32 6.48 8.70
N LEU A 84 -7.64 5.40 8.30
CA LEU A 84 -8.17 4.04 8.44
C LEU A 84 -8.12 3.56 9.90
N ALA A 85 -7.02 3.83 10.60
CA ALA A 85 -6.77 3.28 11.93
C ALA A 85 -7.66 3.90 13.03
N VAL A 86 -7.85 5.22 13.01
CA VAL A 86 -8.59 5.90 14.08
C VAL A 86 -10.05 5.45 14.18
N PRO A 87 -10.84 5.35 13.08
CA PRO A 87 -12.20 4.81 13.13
C PRO A 87 -12.28 3.39 13.70
N ILE A 88 -11.26 2.55 13.51
CA ILE A 88 -11.20 1.21 14.11
C ILE A 88 -11.14 1.35 15.63
N PHE A 89 -10.27 2.23 16.13
CA PHE A 89 -10.16 2.47 17.57
C PHE A 89 -11.44 3.06 18.13
N VAL A 90 -11.99 4.08 17.47
CA VAL A 90 -13.22 4.74 17.91
C VAL A 90 -14.35 3.73 18.03
N PHE A 91 -14.52 2.85 17.05
CA PHE A 91 -15.51 1.78 17.08
C PHE A 91 -15.30 0.83 18.28
N ILE A 92 -14.07 0.37 18.52
CA ILE A 92 -13.75 -0.53 19.64
C ILE A 92 -13.99 0.17 20.98
N ILE A 93 -13.51 1.40 21.14
CA ILE A 93 -13.64 2.20 22.34
C ILE A 93 -15.13 2.48 22.62
N GLU A 94 -15.90 2.82 21.60
CA GLU A 94 -17.35 3.03 21.72
C GLU A 94 -18.08 1.74 22.12
N ALA A 95 -17.74 0.59 21.52
CA ALA A 95 -18.31 -0.70 21.90
C ALA A 95 -18.00 -1.06 23.37
N ILE A 96 -16.78 -0.77 23.84
CA ILE A 96 -16.41 -0.91 25.25
C ILE A 96 -17.22 0.06 26.11
N GLY A 97 -17.31 1.34 25.72
CA GLY A 97 -18.08 2.37 26.43
C GLY A 97 -19.57 2.02 26.57
N MET A 98 -20.17 1.42 25.54
CA MET A 98 -21.53 0.89 25.60
C MET A 98 -21.70 -0.22 26.63
N LYS A 99 -20.69 -1.10 26.77
CA LYS A 99 -20.73 -2.23 27.69
C LYS A 99 -20.45 -1.81 29.14
N THR A 100 -19.45 -0.94 29.35
CA THR A 100 -19.02 -0.50 30.69
C THR A 100 -19.89 0.64 31.22
N ARG A 101 -20.56 1.40 30.35
CA ARG A 101 -21.33 2.62 30.66
C ARG A 101 -20.50 3.72 31.31
N GLU A 102 -19.18 3.69 31.09
CA GLU A 102 -18.27 4.71 31.60
C GLU A 102 -18.07 5.83 30.59
N LYS A 103 -18.38 7.06 31.00
CA LYS A 103 -18.36 8.25 30.14
C LYS A 103 -16.98 8.52 29.49
N ARG A 104 -15.88 8.19 30.17
CA ARG A 104 -14.51 8.41 29.67
C ARG A 104 -14.22 7.75 28.31
N TYR A 105 -14.83 6.60 28.03
CA TYR A 105 -14.64 5.91 26.74
C TYR A 105 -15.37 6.67 25.62
N ASP A 106 -16.61 7.09 25.85
CA ASP A 106 -17.37 7.88 24.88
C ASP A 106 -16.69 9.24 24.62
N ASP A 107 -16.18 9.90 25.67
CA ASP A 107 -15.50 11.20 25.53
C ASP A 107 -14.20 11.05 24.71
N MET A 108 -13.40 10.00 24.95
CA MET A 108 -12.19 9.70 24.17
C MET A 108 -12.51 9.33 22.71
N ALA A 109 -13.52 8.48 22.49
CA ALA A 109 -13.93 8.09 21.15
C ALA A 109 -14.41 9.31 20.33
N TYR A 110 -15.19 10.20 20.95
CA TYR A 110 -15.62 11.45 20.32
C TYR A 110 -14.46 12.38 19.97
N GLU A 111 -13.47 12.51 20.85
CA GLU A 111 -12.28 13.31 20.61
C GLU A 111 -11.48 12.79 19.42
N PHE A 112 -11.30 11.47 19.32
CA PHE A 112 -10.58 10.83 18.22
C PHE A 112 -11.28 10.97 16.87
N ILE A 113 -12.59 10.75 16.81
CA ILE A 113 -13.32 10.89 15.55
C ILE A 113 -13.34 12.35 15.06
N LYS A 114 -13.35 13.32 15.98
CA LYS A 114 -13.22 14.76 15.66
C LYS A 114 -11.86 15.09 15.02
N ILE A 115 -10.79 14.46 15.46
CA ILE A 115 -9.47 14.62 14.82
C ILE A 115 -9.49 13.92 13.45
N SER A 116 -10.08 12.73 13.38
CA SER A 116 -10.16 11.92 12.16
C SER A 116 -10.88 12.64 11.01
N ILE A 117 -12.00 13.35 11.24
CA ILE A 117 -12.72 14.07 10.17
C ILE A 117 -11.89 15.20 9.55
N THR A 118 -11.03 15.85 10.35
CA THR A 118 -10.11 16.88 9.83
C THR A 118 -9.01 16.24 9.01
N ALA A 119 -8.43 15.14 9.50
CA ALA A 119 -7.41 14.38 8.78
C ALA A 119 -7.96 13.76 7.48
N TYR A 120 -9.23 13.31 7.47
CA TYR A 120 -9.92 12.78 6.29
C TYR A 120 -9.93 13.80 5.16
N SER A 121 -10.32 15.05 5.46
CA SER A 121 -10.38 16.13 4.48
C SER A 121 -9.00 16.43 3.88
N LEU A 122 -7.96 16.48 4.71
CA LEU A 122 -6.59 16.64 4.22
C LEU A 122 -6.13 15.45 3.37
N THR A 123 -6.46 14.22 3.79
CA THR A 123 -6.15 12.98 3.08
C THR A 123 -6.79 12.97 1.69
N ALA A 124 -8.04 13.42 1.58
CA ALA A 124 -8.78 13.51 0.33
C ALA A 124 -8.13 14.53 -0.63
N VAL A 125 -7.70 15.68 -0.12
CA VAL A 125 -6.99 16.69 -0.94
C VAL A 125 -5.67 16.13 -1.46
N VAL A 126 -4.84 15.54 -0.59
CA VAL A 126 -3.56 14.95 -1.00
C VAL A 126 -3.76 13.74 -1.91
N GLY A 127 -4.81 12.94 -1.68
CA GLY A 127 -5.21 11.82 -2.56
C GLY A 127 -5.65 12.30 -3.93
N GLY A 128 -6.40 13.39 -4.00
CA GLY A 128 -6.74 14.06 -5.25
C GLY A 128 -5.49 14.54 -5.99
N ILE A 129 -4.55 15.19 -5.30
CA ILE A 129 -3.26 15.60 -5.88
C ILE A 129 -2.49 14.39 -6.42
N LEU A 130 -2.45 13.28 -5.68
CA LEU A 130 -1.83 12.04 -6.13
C LEU A 130 -2.51 11.50 -7.40
N ALA A 131 -3.84 11.43 -7.42
CA ALA A 131 -4.60 10.97 -8.58
C ALA A 131 -4.33 11.85 -9.80
N PHE A 132 -4.45 13.18 -9.67
CA PHE A 132 -4.15 14.10 -10.77
C PHE A 132 -2.69 13.99 -11.24
N SER A 133 -1.74 13.78 -10.32
CA SER A 133 -0.33 13.57 -10.67
C SER A 133 -0.12 12.27 -11.44
N LEU A 134 -0.78 11.18 -11.06
CA LEU A 134 -0.70 9.90 -11.77
C LEU A 134 -1.33 9.99 -13.16
N PHE A 135 -2.55 10.50 -13.28
CA PHE A 135 -3.22 10.64 -14.58
C PHE A 135 -2.54 11.68 -15.49
N GLY A 136 -1.97 12.74 -14.91
CA GLY A 136 -1.28 13.80 -15.66
C GLY A 136 0.13 13.44 -16.08
N LEU A 137 0.94 12.83 -15.21
CA LEU A 137 2.36 12.55 -15.45
C LEU A 137 2.62 11.14 -15.97
N TYR A 138 1.71 10.19 -15.73
CA TYR A 138 1.80 8.79 -16.16
C TYR A 138 0.52 8.34 -16.91
N PRO A 139 0.08 9.08 -17.96
CA PRO A 139 -1.20 8.84 -18.62
C PRO A 139 -1.32 7.44 -19.24
N HIS A 140 -0.27 6.96 -19.92
CA HIS A 140 -0.28 5.64 -20.56
C HIS A 140 -0.37 4.48 -19.55
N LEU A 141 0.33 4.58 -18.42
CA LEU A 141 0.20 3.61 -17.32
C LEU A 141 -1.22 3.60 -16.76
N MET A 142 -1.78 4.78 -16.49
CA MET A 142 -3.12 4.89 -15.94
C MET A 142 -4.19 4.42 -16.93
N GLN A 143 -4.01 4.65 -18.23
CA GLN A 143 -4.90 4.12 -19.27
C GLN A 143 -4.88 2.58 -19.26
N TYR A 144 -3.70 1.95 -19.25
CA TYR A 144 -3.56 0.50 -19.19
C TYR A 144 -4.15 -0.09 -17.91
N LEU A 145 -3.93 0.52 -16.74
CA LEU A 145 -4.57 0.07 -15.50
C LEU A 145 -6.09 0.24 -15.55
N THR A 146 -6.59 1.32 -16.15
CA THR A 146 -8.03 1.57 -16.25
C THR A 146 -8.72 0.54 -17.13
N THR A 147 -8.10 0.07 -18.23
CA THR A 147 -8.74 -0.97 -19.06
C THR A 147 -8.94 -2.28 -18.30
N ILE A 148 -7.98 -2.66 -17.45
CA ILE A 148 -8.02 -3.88 -16.62
C ILE A 148 -8.97 -3.71 -15.43
N PHE A 149 -8.88 -2.58 -14.73
CA PHE A 149 -9.49 -2.37 -13.42
C PHE A 149 -10.73 -1.46 -13.43
N LYS A 150 -11.31 -1.13 -14.61
CA LYS A 150 -12.45 -0.20 -14.76
C LYS A 150 -13.57 -0.42 -13.74
N GLU A 151 -13.95 -1.67 -13.48
CA GLU A 151 -15.04 -2.03 -12.57
C GLU A 151 -14.67 -1.76 -11.12
N SER A 152 -13.43 -2.10 -10.74
CA SER A 152 -12.90 -1.87 -9.40
C SER A 152 -12.63 -0.39 -9.12
N MET A 153 -12.20 0.38 -10.12
CA MET A 153 -12.01 1.83 -10.02
C MET A 153 -13.34 2.56 -9.86
N LEU A 154 -14.37 2.13 -10.58
CA LEU A 154 -15.73 2.66 -10.38
C LEU A 154 -16.26 2.31 -8.99
N SER A 155 -16.08 1.06 -8.55
CA SER A 155 -16.44 0.62 -7.20
C SER A 155 -15.70 1.43 -6.13
N TYR A 156 -14.42 1.71 -6.33
CA TYR A 156 -13.61 2.55 -5.45
C TYR A 156 -14.21 3.96 -5.33
N ALA A 157 -14.63 4.58 -6.43
CA ALA A 157 -15.25 5.90 -6.40
C ALA A 157 -16.57 5.91 -5.59
N PHE A 158 -17.41 4.88 -5.74
CA PHE A 158 -18.64 4.74 -4.94
C PHE A 158 -18.35 4.48 -3.47
N LEU A 159 -17.36 3.64 -3.16
CA LEU A 159 -16.94 3.36 -1.78
C LEU A 159 -16.35 4.60 -1.12
N PHE A 160 -15.60 5.43 -1.85
CA PHE A 160 -15.07 6.69 -1.34
C PHE A 160 -16.20 7.66 -0.95
N LEU A 161 -17.25 7.75 -1.78
CA LEU A 161 -18.45 8.51 -1.44
C LEU A 161 -19.18 7.89 -0.23
N ALA A 162 -19.33 6.57 -0.19
CA ALA A 162 -19.97 5.87 0.92
C ALA A 162 -19.20 6.08 2.24
N GLU A 163 -17.86 6.07 2.19
CA GLU A 163 -16.99 6.35 3.33
C GLU A 163 -17.20 7.78 3.82
N SER A 164 -17.17 8.76 2.91
CA SER A 164 -17.43 10.17 3.22
C SER A 164 -18.79 10.34 3.89
N VAL A 165 -19.87 9.82 3.30
CA VAL A 165 -21.22 9.93 3.86
C VAL A 165 -21.29 9.26 5.22
N THR A 166 -20.78 8.04 5.35
CA THR A 166 -20.84 7.27 6.60
C THR A 166 -20.04 7.95 7.71
N LEU A 167 -18.83 8.44 7.41
CA LEU A 167 -18.00 9.18 8.36
C LEU A 167 -18.68 10.45 8.85
N TYR A 168 -19.26 11.25 7.95
CA TYR A 168 -19.93 12.49 8.30
C TYR A 168 -21.20 12.22 9.10
N VAL A 169 -22.01 11.24 8.72
CA VAL A 169 -23.21 10.84 9.48
C VAL A 169 -22.82 10.30 10.86
N TYR A 170 -21.75 9.51 10.96
CA TYR A 170 -21.25 9.00 12.23
C TYR A 170 -20.77 10.14 13.14
N TYR A 171 -19.94 11.05 12.63
CA TYR A 171 -19.43 12.17 13.42
C TYR A 171 -20.51 13.17 13.85
N TYR A 172 -21.28 13.70 12.89
CA TYR A 172 -22.31 14.70 13.20
C TYR A 172 -23.54 14.08 13.90
N GLY A 173 -23.79 12.80 13.66
CA GLY A 173 -24.82 12.03 14.33
C GLY A 173 -24.47 11.63 15.75
N TRP A 174 -23.25 11.88 16.23
CA TRP A 174 -22.76 11.42 17.53
C TRP A 174 -23.74 11.72 18.66
N HIS A 175 -24.12 12.99 18.86
CA HIS A 175 -25.02 13.39 19.94
C HIS A 175 -26.48 13.01 19.70
N TRP A 176 -26.91 12.96 18.43
CA TRP A 176 -28.30 12.62 18.05
C TRP A 176 -28.62 11.13 18.23
N LEU A 177 -27.63 10.26 18.00
CA LEU A 177 -27.76 8.82 18.09
C LEU A 177 -27.37 8.27 19.47
N GLN A 178 -27.21 9.11 20.48
CA GLN A 178 -27.03 8.62 21.86
C GLN A 178 -28.35 8.06 22.43
N GLY A 179 -28.20 7.02 23.25
CA GLY A 179 -29.30 6.45 24.06
C GLY A 179 -30.04 5.27 23.42
N GLY A 180 -30.42 4.31 24.27
CA GLY A 180 -31.24 3.14 23.91
C GLY A 180 -30.80 2.43 22.62
N ASN A 181 -31.76 2.15 21.73
CA ASN A 181 -31.51 1.48 20.45
C ASN A 181 -30.76 2.34 19.43
N ARG A 182 -30.75 3.67 19.58
CA ARG A 182 -30.06 4.57 18.63
C ARG A 182 -28.54 4.43 18.72
N LYS A 183 -28.02 4.11 19.91
CA LYS A 183 -26.59 3.86 20.10
C LYS A 183 -26.11 2.63 19.32
N TRP A 184 -26.96 1.62 19.16
CA TRP A 184 -26.66 0.48 18.27
C TRP A 184 -26.60 0.89 16.80
N VAL A 185 -27.47 1.81 16.36
CA VAL A 185 -27.40 2.38 14.99
C VAL A 185 -26.08 3.13 14.81
N HIS A 186 -25.68 3.94 15.78
CA HIS A 186 -24.39 4.63 15.76
C HIS A 186 -23.22 3.65 15.65
N LEU A 187 -23.22 2.59 16.46
CA LEU A 187 -22.19 1.56 16.41
C LEU A 187 -22.16 0.83 15.05
N THR A 188 -23.32 0.53 14.45
CA THR A 188 -23.37 -0.07 13.10
C THR A 188 -22.84 0.85 12.00
N LEU A 189 -23.03 2.17 12.13
CA LEU A 189 -22.41 3.14 11.22
C LEU A 189 -20.89 3.13 11.38
N GLY A 190 -20.38 3.02 12.61
CA GLY A 190 -18.95 2.83 12.87
C GLY A 190 -18.40 1.54 12.25
N LEU A 191 -19.14 0.43 12.35
CA LEU A 191 -18.75 -0.83 11.70
C LEU A 191 -18.74 -0.70 10.17
N LEU A 192 -19.77 -0.07 9.59
CA LEU A 192 -19.88 0.17 8.16
C LEU A 192 -18.72 1.04 7.66
N LEU A 193 -18.39 2.12 8.37
CA LEU A 193 -17.26 2.99 8.08
C LEU A 193 -15.96 2.20 7.98
N ASN A 194 -15.70 1.35 8.98
CA ASN A 194 -14.50 0.51 9.01
C ASN A 194 -14.47 -0.53 7.88
N ALA A 195 -15.61 -1.13 7.55
CA ALA A 195 -15.71 -2.07 6.44
C ALA A 195 -15.44 -1.39 5.08
N VAL A 196 -16.04 -0.22 4.84
CA VAL A 196 -15.85 0.55 3.61
C VAL A 196 -14.42 1.04 3.48
N GLY A 197 -13.84 1.63 4.53
CA GLY A 197 -12.44 2.09 4.52
C GLY A 197 -11.45 0.95 4.27
N THR A 198 -11.70 -0.22 4.88
CA THR A 198 -10.86 -1.42 4.66
C THR A 198 -10.96 -1.91 3.22
N LEU A 199 -12.17 -1.92 2.64
CA LEU A 199 -12.38 -2.32 1.25
C LEU A 199 -11.71 -1.36 0.27
N LEU A 200 -11.74 -0.05 0.52
CA LEU A 200 -10.99 0.95 -0.25
C LEU A 200 -9.50 0.64 -0.27
N MET A 201 -8.93 0.32 0.90
CA MET A 201 -7.52 -0.08 0.98
C MET A 201 -7.25 -1.36 0.18
N PHE A 202 -8.12 -2.36 0.27
CA PHE A 202 -7.95 -3.63 -0.44
C PHE A 202 -7.98 -3.44 -1.97
N LEU A 203 -8.87 -2.59 -2.47
CA LEU A 203 -8.92 -2.23 -3.90
C LEU A 203 -7.68 -1.45 -4.33
N ALA A 204 -7.24 -0.45 -3.57
CA ALA A 204 -6.02 0.29 -3.90
C ALA A 204 -4.78 -0.61 -3.88
N ASN A 205 -4.72 -1.56 -2.95
CA ASN A 205 -3.66 -2.55 -2.87
C ASN A 205 -3.67 -3.52 -4.05
N ALA A 206 -4.84 -3.86 -4.58
CA ALA A 206 -4.96 -4.69 -5.78
C ALA A 206 -4.23 -4.07 -6.97
N TRP A 207 -4.43 -2.77 -7.20
CA TRP A 207 -3.75 -2.05 -8.29
C TRP A 207 -2.24 -1.97 -8.06
N LEU A 208 -1.83 -1.70 -6.81
CA LEU A 208 -0.43 -1.67 -6.42
C LEU A 208 0.26 -3.02 -6.66
N THR A 209 -0.33 -4.10 -6.16
CA THR A 209 0.29 -5.43 -6.24
C THR A 209 0.20 -6.02 -7.63
N PHE A 210 -0.78 -5.64 -8.45
CA PHE A 210 -0.79 -6.02 -9.85
C PHE A 210 0.41 -5.44 -10.61
N MET A 211 0.84 -4.21 -10.30
CA MET A 211 2.07 -3.65 -10.88
C MET A 211 3.35 -4.34 -10.38
N MET A 212 3.31 -5.00 -9.22
CA MET A 212 4.47 -5.68 -8.63
C MET A 212 4.56 -7.16 -9.04
N SER A 213 3.43 -7.86 -9.02
CA SER A 213 3.30 -9.29 -9.28
C SER A 213 2.11 -9.54 -10.22
N PRO A 214 2.16 -9.07 -11.47
CA PRO A 214 1.08 -9.30 -12.42
C PRO A 214 0.92 -10.80 -12.68
N ALA A 215 -0.33 -11.26 -12.73
CA ALA A 215 -0.68 -12.62 -13.14
C ALA A 215 -1.45 -12.55 -14.46
N ALA A 216 -1.39 -13.63 -15.27
CA ALA A 216 -2.08 -13.72 -16.56
C ALA A 216 -1.73 -12.58 -17.54
N VAL A 217 -0.48 -12.10 -17.50
CA VAL A 217 0.08 -11.15 -18.46
C VAL A 217 1.12 -11.88 -19.29
N ASP A 218 1.00 -11.84 -20.61
CA ASP A 218 1.94 -12.48 -21.53
C ASP A 218 3.19 -11.61 -21.80
N ALA A 219 4.05 -12.06 -22.72
CA ALA A 219 5.28 -11.35 -23.08
C ALA A 219 5.02 -10.00 -23.77
N ALA A 220 3.86 -9.84 -24.40
CA ALA A 220 3.37 -8.60 -25.00
C ALA A 220 2.81 -7.63 -23.97
N GLY A 221 2.63 -8.07 -22.73
CA GLY A 221 1.94 -7.31 -21.71
C GLY A 221 0.42 -7.30 -21.91
N VAL A 222 -0.15 -8.22 -22.68
CA VAL A 222 -1.59 -8.38 -22.81
C VAL A 222 -2.09 -9.17 -21.60
N PHE A 223 -3.08 -8.61 -20.91
CA PHE A 223 -3.76 -9.31 -19.82
C PHE A 223 -4.82 -10.26 -20.39
N SER A 224 -4.80 -11.52 -19.94
CA SER A 224 -5.70 -12.58 -20.40
C SER A 224 -6.59 -13.17 -19.29
N GLY A 225 -6.52 -12.59 -18.08
CA GLY A 225 -7.33 -13.01 -16.94
C GLY A 225 -8.68 -12.29 -16.84
N ASP A 226 -9.40 -12.58 -15.76
CA ASP A 226 -10.59 -11.81 -15.35
C ASP A 226 -10.21 -10.74 -14.30
N THR A 227 -11.12 -9.79 -14.06
CA THR A 227 -10.88 -8.70 -13.09
C THR A 227 -10.61 -9.23 -11.68
N TRP A 228 -11.22 -10.36 -11.29
CA TRP A 228 -10.93 -10.99 -10.00
C TRP A 228 -9.50 -11.54 -9.93
N GLY A 229 -9.02 -12.20 -10.98
CA GLY A 229 -7.64 -12.67 -11.09
C GLY A 229 -6.63 -11.53 -11.09
N ALA A 230 -6.98 -10.37 -11.66
CA ALA A 230 -6.16 -9.16 -11.55
C ALA A 230 -6.08 -8.63 -10.11
N ILE A 231 -7.21 -8.67 -9.38
CA ILE A 231 -7.29 -8.21 -7.98
C ILE A 231 -6.56 -9.17 -7.04
N HIS A 232 -6.89 -10.45 -7.12
CA HIS A 232 -6.36 -11.50 -6.24
C HIS A 232 -5.02 -12.04 -6.75
N ASN A 233 -4.11 -11.13 -7.05
CA ASN A 233 -2.75 -11.47 -7.47
C ASN A 233 -1.89 -11.95 -6.29
N PHE A 234 -0.70 -12.47 -6.61
CA PHE A 234 0.18 -13.18 -5.70
C PHE A 234 0.46 -12.41 -4.38
N LEU A 235 0.66 -11.10 -4.45
CA LEU A 235 1.03 -10.27 -3.29
C LEU A 235 -0.16 -9.59 -2.59
N TRP A 236 -1.40 -9.79 -3.06
CA TRP A 236 -2.56 -9.06 -2.55
C TRP A 236 -2.92 -9.39 -1.09
N ASN A 237 -3.05 -10.67 -0.72
CA ASN A 237 -3.33 -11.02 0.69
C ASN A 237 -2.19 -10.62 1.64
N PRO A 238 -0.90 -10.91 1.32
CA PRO A 238 0.21 -10.52 2.18
C PRO A 238 0.29 -9.00 2.42
N ILE A 239 0.13 -8.18 1.37
CA ILE A 239 0.18 -6.72 1.53
C ILE A 239 -1.00 -6.20 2.35
N ASN A 240 -2.20 -6.75 2.15
CA ASN A 240 -3.40 -6.34 2.89
C ASN A 240 -3.23 -6.63 4.38
N LEU A 241 -2.76 -7.84 4.72
CA LEU A 241 -2.49 -8.21 6.12
C LEU A 241 -1.45 -7.27 6.75
N HIS A 242 -0.33 -7.05 6.06
CA HIS A 242 0.72 -6.16 6.53
C HIS A 242 0.19 -4.74 6.75
N ARG A 243 -0.57 -4.20 5.80
CA ARG A 243 -1.09 -2.82 5.86
C ARG A 243 -2.16 -2.63 6.93
N VAL A 244 -3.07 -3.59 7.14
CA VAL A 244 -4.04 -3.49 8.25
C VAL A 244 -3.29 -3.35 9.58
N ILE A 245 -2.34 -4.23 9.84
CA ILE A 245 -1.58 -4.25 11.11
C ILE A 245 -0.71 -2.99 11.24
N ALA A 246 -0.02 -2.60 10.16
CA ALA A 246 0.82 -1.41 10.13
C ALA A 246 0.02 -0.13 10.39
N ASN A 247 -1.17 0.00 9.78
CA ASN A 247 -2.03 1.17 9.96
C ASN A 247 -2.48 1.27 11.42
N VAL A 248 -2.90 0.17 12.05
CA VAL A 248 -3.28 0.13 13.47
C VAL A 248 -2.09 0.51 14.37
N ALA A 249 -0.89 -0.03 14.12
CA ALA A 249 0.30 0.36 14.88
C ALA A 249 0.66 1.85 14.71
N TYR A 250 0.60 2.35 13.46
CA TYR A 250 0.87 3.74 13.13
C TYR A 250 -0.15 4.70 13.77
N GLY A 251 -1.44 4.41 13.63
CA GLY A 251 -2.51 5.23 14.21
C GLY A 251 -2.41 5.31 15.73
N GLY A 252 -2.19 4.17 16.40
CA GLY A 252 -1.99 4.14 17.86
C GLY A 252 -0.79 4.98 18.29
N SER A 253 0.30 4.92 17.51
CA SER A 253 1.52 5.72 17.78
C SER A 253 1.28 7.23 17.63
N ILE A 254 0.55 7.65 16.58
CA ILE A 254 0.21 9.07 16.37
C ILE A 254 -0.71 9.58 17.49
N VAL A 255 -1.71 8.81 17.88
CA VAL A 255 -2.60 9.16 19.00
C VAL A 255 -1.82 9.22 20.32
N GLY A 256 -0.88 8.29 20.54
CA GLY A 256 0.01 8.31 21.70
C GLY A 256 0.88 9.56 21.75
N ALA A 257 1.45 9.96 20.60
CA ALA A 257 2.23 11.19 20.48
C ALA A 257 1.37 12.44 20.75
N TYR A 258 0.14 12.47 20.23
CA TYR A 258 -0.84 13.53 20.52
C TYR A 258 -1.15 13.62 22.01
N ALA A 259 -1.45 12.48 22.65
CA ALA A 259 -1.75 12.41 24.07
C ALA A 259 -0.56 12.87 24.93
N ALA A 260 0.67 12.48 24.57
CA ALA A 260 1.88 12.94 25.24
C ALA A 260 2.05 14.47 25.15
N PHE A 261 1.86 15.05 23.96
CA PHE A 261 1.93 16.50 23.78
C PHE A 261 0.86 17.23 24.62
N LYS A 262 -0.37 16.71 24.62
CA LYS A 262 -1.47 17.27 25.40
C LYS A 262 -1.29 17.11 26.90
N PHE A 263 -0.72 15.99 27.37
CA PHE A 263 -0.35 15.76 28.76
C PHE A 263 0.68 16.78 29.25
N LEU A 264 1.72 17.03 28.45
CA LEU A 264 2.77 18.02 28.78
C LEU A 264 2.24 19.46 28.77
N SER A 265 1.26 19.75 27.91
CA SER A 265 0.63 21.07 27.77
C SER A 265 -0.54 21.30 28.74
N ALA A 266 -0.99 20.27 29.44
CA ALA A 266 -2.13 20.35 30.35
C ALA A 266 -1.79 21.14 31.61
N THR A 267 -2.68 22.05 32.00
CA THR A 267 -2.47 22.94 33.15
C THR A 267 -3.20 22.45 34.40
N THR A 268 -4.20 21.58 34.23
CA THR A 268 -5.02 21.03 35.32
C THR A 268 -4.69 19.55 35.57
N ALA A 269 -4.91 19.09 36.80
CA ALA A 269 -4.71 17.68 37.16
C ALA A 269 -5.68 16.75 36.40
N GLN A 270 -6.89 17.23 36.13
CA GLN A 270 -7.94 16.51 35.42
C GLN A 270 -7.57 16.28 33.96
N GLU A 271 -7.10 17.31 33.25
CA GLU A 271 -6.61 17.16 31.87
C GLU A 271 -5.41 16.23 31.80
N LYS A 272 -4.46 16.34 32.74
CA LYS A 272 -3.33 15.42 32.83
C LYS A 272 -3.78 13.97 33.00
N ALA A 273 -4.72 13.69 33.91
CA ALA A 273 -5.24 12.35 34.11
C ALA A 273 -5.97 11.80 32.86
N HIS A 274 -6.70 12.66 32.13
CA HIS A 274 -7.33 12.28 30.85
C HIS A 274 -6.28 11.89 29.81
N TYR A 275 -5.30 12.76 29.53
CA TYR A 275 -4.30 12.49 28.49
C TYR A 275 -3.31 11.40 28.87
N ASP A 276 -3.06 11.16 30.17
CA ASP A 276 -2.31 9.99 30.64
C ASP A 276 -3.03 8.69 30.27
N TRP A 277 -4.35 8.63 30.54
CA TRP A 277 -5.16 7.47 30.20
C TRP A 277 -5.32 7.26 28.68
N VAL A 278 -5.52 8.35 27.92
CA VAL A 278 -5.54 8.32 26.45
C VAL A 278 -4.20 7.80 25.91
N GLY A 279 -3.09 8.32 26.44
CA GLY A 279 -1.74 7.91 26.06
C GLY A 279 -1.44 6.45 26.40
N TYR A 280 -1.85 5.98 27.58
CA TYR A 280 -1.75 4.57 27.97
C TYR A 280 -2.52 3.67 27.00
N THR A 281 -3.77 4.02 26.69
CA THR A 281 -4.63 3.24 25.79
C THR A 281 -4.06 3.20 24.37
N ALA A 282 -3.60 4.34 23.86
CA ALA A 282 -3.02 4.44 22.52
C ALA A 282 -1.71 3.65 22.39
N ASN A 283 -0.82 3.75 23.39
CA ASN A 283 0.41 2.96 23.43
C ASN A 283 0.14 1.46 23.53
N PHE A 284 -0.85 1.06 24.33
CA PHE A 284 -1.25 -0.35 24.42
C PHE A 284 -1.69 -0.88 23.04
N ILE A 285 -2.56 -0.15 22.33
CA ILE A 285 -3.01 -0.51 20.98
C ILE A 285 -1.81 -0.56 20.01
N ALA A 286 -0.95 0.45 20.04
CA ALA A 286 0.21 0.53 19.16
C ALA A 286 1.15 -0.66 19.35
N ILE A 287 1.48 -1.01 20.60
CA ILE A 287 2.37 -2.13 20.93
C ILE A 287 1.74 -3.46 20.53
N VAL A 288 0.46 -3.67 20.89
CA VAL A 288 -0.25 -4.92 20.54
C VAL A 288 -0.33 -5.11 19.03
N ALA A 289 -0.50 -4.04 18.24
CA ALA A 289 -0.48 -4.09 16.79
C ALA A 289 0.93 -4.23 16.21
N LEU A 290 1.94 -3.63 16.86
CA LEU A 290 3.33 -3.72 16.43
C LEU A 290 3.90 -5.12 16.61
N LEU A 291 3.54 -5.85 17.66
CA LEU A 291 4.05 -7.21 17.93
C LEU A 291 3.83 -8.21 16.77
N PRO A 292 2.65 -8.32 16.15
CA PRO A 292 2.44 -9.18 14.98
C PRO A 292 3.01 -8.61 13.67
N LEU A 293 3.33 -7.30 13.60
CA LEU A 293 3.75 -6.65 12.36
C LEU A 293 5.02 -7.26 11.73
N PRO A 294 6.09 -7.59 12.48
CA PRO A 294 7.25 -8.29 11.92
C PRO A 294 6.90 -9.63 11.27
N PHE A 295 5.92 -10.37 11.79
CA PHE A 295 5.49 -11.65 11.21
C PHE A 295 4.72 -11.43 9.91
N ALA A 296 3.83 -10.44 9.86
CA ALA A 296 3.14 -10.06 8.63
C ALA A 296 4.12 -9.52 7.57
N GLY A 297 5.14 -8.76 8.00
CA GLY A 297 6.24 -8.33 7.14
C GLY A 297 7.09 -9.48 6.62
N TYR A 298 7.43 -10.45 7.49
CA TYR A 298 8.13 -11.66 7.07
C TYR A 298 7.32 -12.45 6.05
N TYR A 299 6.00 -12.62 6.27
CA TYR A 299 5.11 -13.28 5.33
C TYR A 299 5.09 -12.57 3.97
N LEU A 300 4.92 -11.25 3.95
CA LEU A 300 4.99 -10.44 2.73
C LEU A 300 6.33 -10.61 1.99
N THR A 301 7.44 -10.53 2.71
CA THR A 301 8.77 -10.69 2.11
C THR A 301 8.99 -12.10 1.58
N ALA A 302 8.56 -13.13 2.31
CA ALA A 302 8.66 -14.52 1.86
C ALA A 302 7.90 -14.75 0.54
N GLU A 303 6.71 -14.18 0.40
CA GLU A 303 5.93 -14.24 -0.83
C GLU A 303 6.61 -13.46 -1.98
N ILE A 304 7.17 -12.27 -1.71
CA ILE A 304 7.97 -11.54 -2.72
C ILE A 304 9.13 -12.41 -3.23
N TYR A 305 9.85 -13.09 -2.34
CA TYR A 305 10.94 -14.00 -2.70
C TYR A 305 10.47 -15.22 -3.51
N ALA A 306 9.32 -15.79 -3.14
CA ALA A 306 8.74 -16.94 -3.84
C ALA A 306 8.28 -16.56 -5.25
N TYR A 307 7.75 -15.35 -5.43
CA TYR A 307 7.37 -14.83 -6.74
C TYR A 307 8.57 -14.50 -7.62
N SER A 308 9.54 -13.76 -7.08
CA SER A 308 10.77 -13.39 -7.80
C SER A 308 11.93 -13.19 -6.83
N GLN A 309 12.95 -14.04 -6.96
CA GLN A 309 14.17 -13.93 -6.19
C GLN A 309 14.85 -12.57 -6.39
N GLN A 310 14.82 -12.02 -7.60
CA GLN A 310 15.40 -10.71 -7.91
C GLN A 310 14.67 -9.58 -7.17
N MET A 311 13.33 -9.62 -7.13
CA MET A 311 12.55 -8.66 -6.34
C MET A 311 12.88 -8.78 -4.85
N GLY A 312 12.97 -10.01 -4.33
CA GLY A 312 13.33 -10.26 -2.92
C GLY A 312 14.71 -9.71 -2.56
N ILE A 313 15.73 -9.96 -3.40
CA ILE A 313 17.09 -9.45 -3.19
C ILE A 313 17.10 -7.91 -3.23
N THR A 314 16.40 -7.30 -4.19
CA THR A 314 16.32 -5.84 -4.33
C THR A 314 15.65 -5.20 -3.11
N LEU A 315 14.59 -5.81 -2.57
CA LEU A 315 13.90 -5.37 -1.36
C LEU A 315 14.85 -5.30 -0.16
N MET A 316 15.76 -6.27 -0.02
CA MET A 316 16.72 -6.36 1.09
C MET A 316 17.95 -5.46 0.90
N GLY A 317 17.96 -4.60 -0.12
CA GLY A 317 19.07 -3.71 -0.44
C GLY A 317 20.24 -4.40 -1.16
N GLY A 318 20.05 -5.62 -1.65
CA GLY A 318 21.01 -6.30 -2.50
C GLY A 318 20.93 -5.76 -3.92
N VAL A 319 21.99 -5.07 -4.36
CA VAL A 319 22.18 -4.66 -5.76
C VAL A 319 23.44 -5.36 -6.23
N PHE A 320 23.31 -6.52 -6.88
CA PHE A 320 24.43 -7.27 -7.46
C PHE A 320 24.02 -7.82 -8.82
#